data_AF-A0A9W6S4I6-F1
#
_entry.id   AF-A0A9W6S4I6-F1
#
_cell.length_a   1.000
_cell.length_b   1.000
_cell.length_c   1.000
_cell.angle_alpha   90.00
_cell.angle_beta   90.00
_cell.angle_gamma   90.00
#
_symmetry.space_group_name_H-M   'P 1'
#
loop_
_entity.id
_entity.type
_entity.pdbx_description
1 polymer ?
#
loop_
_entity_poly.entity_id
_entity_poly.type
_entity_poly.pdbx_seq_one_letter_code
_entity_poly.pdbx_strand_id
1 'polypeptide(L)'
;MIANALAALEDRNLRLAVLDTLMATKVLPPFDIDEFNRTHAGDEDDDRDYRYRDEVAGALLDIPVTAEQCASVRELVWEAGGNEVVYAIWTFWDGETDEFRIESLEGIDTVLPDLESLSIGDGAVNDLTPLAGCTALRRLSLRGGGAVTDVGPLSGLGSLRKLELEYQNVRDLRPLAGLALEHLSLDGEPDADLSPLESLTSLRTLCCRRMCYTAGSEAPIVRRFDNARVIEVLERRGVDVEVR
;
A
#
# COMPACT_ATOMS: atom_id res chain seq x y z
N MET A 1 29.78 12.12 -7.19
CA MET A 1 28.39 12.28 -6.73
C MET A 1 27.91 10.92 -6.27
N ILE A 2 27.38 10.83 -5.05
CA ILE A 2 26.69 9.62 -4.59
C ILE A 2 25.40 9.56 -5.40
N ALA A 3 25.13 8.45 -6.08
CA ALA A 3 23.86 8.27 -6.77
C ALA A 3 22.73 8.23 -5.72
N ASN A 4 21.70 9.04 -5.90
CA ASN A 4 20.54 9.02 -5.01
C ASN A 4 19.84 7.66 -5.15
N ALA A 5 19.79 6.87 -4.07
CA ALA A 5 19.22 5.53 -4.09
C ALA A 5 17.74 5.52 -4.48
N LEU A 6 17.02 6.63 -4.21
CA LEU A 6 15.60 6.77 -4.57
C LEU A 6 15.37 6.87 -6.08
N ALA A 7 16.38 7.18 -6.88
CA ALA A 7 16.24 7.25 -8.34
C ALA A 7 15.88 5.90 -8.98
N ALA A 8 16.07 4.78 -8.27
CA ALA A 8 15.67 3.45 -8.70
C ALA A 8 14.16 3.17 -8.56
N LEU A 9 13.45 3.96 -7.74
CA LEU A 9 11.99 3.89 -7.67
C LEU A 9 11.41 4.63 -8.88
N GLU A 10 10.54 4.03 -9.68
CA GLU A 10 9.95 4.71 -10.84
C GLU A 10 9.01 5.85 -10.41
N ASP A 11 8.17 5.57 -9.42
CA ASP A 11 7.10 6.45 -8.96
C ASP A 11 7.64 7.60 -8.10
N ARG A 12 7.31 8.84 -8.50
CA ARG A 12 7.73 10.05 -7.79
C ARG A 12 7.13 10.14 -6.38
N ASN A 13 5.87 9.78 -6.21
CA ASN A 13 5.17 9.84 -4.93
C ASN A 13 5.68 8.74 -3.99
N LEU A 14 6.08 7.59 -4.52
CA LEU A 14 6.77 6.56 -3.73
C LEU A 14 8.13 7.07 -3.22
N ARG A 15 8.89 7.82 -4.03
CA ARG A 15 10.14 8.46 -3.55
C ARG A 15 9.86 9.46 -2.42
N LEU A 16 8.82 10.29 -2.57
CA LEU A 16 8.39 11.24 -1.53
C LEU A 16 7.96 10.51 -0.24
N ALA A 17 7.26 9.38 -0.36
CA ALA A 17 6.86 8.56 0.78
C ALA A 17 8.06 7.99 1.55
N VAL A 18 9.08 7.54 0.84
CA VAL A 18 10.33 7.08 1.47
C VAL A 18 11.05 8.23 2.15
N LEU A 19 11.10 9.42 1.54
CA LEU A 19 11.68 10.62 2.17
C LEU A 19 10.94 11.00 3.46
N ASP A 20 9.60 11.06 3.42
CA ASP A 20 8.76 11.36 4.58
C ASP A 20 9.06 10.38 5.73
N THR A 21 9.14 9.08 5.41
CA THR A 21 9.48 8.04 6.37
C THR A 21 10.88 8.23 6.96
N LEU A 22 11.88 8.55 6.14
CA LEU A 22 13.25 8.78 6.60
C LEU A 22 13.36 10.01 7.50
N MET A 23 12.58 11.06 7.24
CA MET A 23 12.49 12.25 8.09
C MET A 23 11.76 11.96 9.40
N ALA A 24 10.60 11.29 9.33
CA ALA A 24 9.80 10.91 10.48
C ALA A 24 10.56 9.99 11.45
N THR A 25 11.39 9.09 10.90
CA THR A 25 12.27 8.19 11.68
C THR A 25 13.61 8.82 12.06
N LYS A 26 13.85 10.09 11.71
CA LYS A 26 15.06 10.88 12.02
C LYS A 26 16.35 10.32 11.41
N VAL A 27 16.23 9.52 10.36
CA VAL A 27 17.36 9.06 9.53
C VAL A 27 17.85 10.20 8.63
N LEU A 28 16.93 11.06 8.18
CA LEU A 28 17.20 12.35 7.57
C LEU A 28 16.75 13.48 8.51
N PRO A 29 17.38 14.67 8.46
CA PRO A 29 16.85 15.85 9.12
C PRO A 29 15.50 16.25 8.52
N PRO A 30 14.60 16.91 9.27
CA PRO A 30 13.37 17.44 8.72
C PRO A 30 13.67 18.48 7.63
N PHE A 31 12.75 18.61 6.67
CA PHE A 31 12.86 19.62 5.61
C PHE A 31 12.53 21.02 6.16
N ASP A 32 13.46 21.95 6.08
CA ASP A 32 13.26 23.33 6.52
C ASP A 32 12.59 24.16 5.41
N ILE A 33 11.26 24.17 5.42
CA ILE A 33 10.45 24.92 4.45
C ILE A 33 10.66 26.43 4.56
N ASP A 34 10.96 26.96 5.76
CA ASP A 34 11.20 28.38 5.97
C ASP A 34 12.55 28.81 5.40
N GLU A 35 13.59 27.98 5.54
CA GLU A 35 14.86 28.16 4.86
C GLU A 35 14.73 28.08 3.35
N PHE A 36 13.99 27.09 2.85
CA PHE A 36 13.71 26.97 1.42
C PHE A 36 13.03 28.24 0.87
N ASN A 37 11.97 28.71 1.54
CA ASN A 37 11.26 29.93 1.15
C ASN A 37 12.17 31.16 1.17
N ARG A 38 12.99 31.36 2.21
CA ARG A 38 13.93 32.51 2.29
C ARG A 38 14.98 32.52 1.18
N THR A 39 15.32 31.36 0.62
CA THR A 39 16.40 31.21 -0.36
C THR A 39 15.90 31.11 -1.80
N HIS A 40 14.62 30.74 -2.01
CA HIS A 40 14.04 30.48 -3.32
C HIS A 40 12.84 31.37 -3.66
N ALA A 41 12.17 31.98 -2.68
CA ALA A 41 11.14 32.98 -2.94
C ALA A 41 11.79 34.36 -3.17
N GLY A 42 11.52 34.96 -4.33
CA GLY A 42 11.59 36.43 -4.44
C GLY A 42 10.50 37.06 -3.59
N ASP A 43 10.67 38.33 -3.22
CA ASP A 43 9.79 39.08 -2.31
C ASP A 43 8.31 38.68 -2.44
N GLU A 44 7.76 38.28 -1.28
CA GLU A 44 6.44 37.74 -1.00
C GLU A 44 5.32 38.37 -1.85
N ASP A 45 4.68 37.57 -2.72
CA ASP A 45 3.29 37.83 -3.11
C ASP A 45 2.37 36.99 -2.20
N ASP A 46 1.59 37.71 -1.39
CA ASP A 46 0.63 37.28 -0.36
C ASP A 46 -0.62 36.58 -0.96
N ASP A 47 -0.48 35.90 -2.08
CA ASP A 47 -1.50 34.99 -2.57
C ASP A 47 -1.13 33.60 -2.06
N ARG A 48 -1.67 33.26 -0.88
CA ARG A 48 -1.77 31.88 -0.36
C ARG A 48 -2.55 31.03 -1.35
N ASP A 49 -1.89 30.71 -2.44
CA ASP A 49 -2.40 29.89 -3.51
C ASP A 49 -2.54 28.47 -2.98
N TYR A 50 -3.75 27.94 -3.05
CA TYR A 50 -4.07 26.53 -2.79
C TYR A 50 -3.51 25.66 -3.93
N ARG A 51 -2.23 25.79 -4.23
CA ARG A 51 -1.58 25.14 -5.37
C ARG A 51 -0.41 24.29 -4.92
N TYR A 52 -0.21 23.22 -5.66
CA TYR A 52 0.95 22.34 -5.56
C TYR A 52 2.25 23.12 -5.82
N ARG A 53 3.25 22.96 -4.95
CA ARG A 53 4.58 23.59 -5.09
C ARG A 53 5.60 22.64 -5.69
N ASP A 54 5.67 22.61 -7.02
CA ASP A 54 6.59 21.74 -7.77
C ASP A 54 8.06 21.99 -7.43
N GLU A 55 8.43 23.23 -7.12
CA GLU A 55 9.78 23.60 -6.71
C GLU A 55 10.18 22.97 -5.38
N VAL A 56 9.25 22.85 -4.42
CA VAL A 56 9.50 22.20 -3.13
C VAL A 56 9.64 20.70 -3.32
N ALA A 57 8.74 20.09 -4.08
CA ALA A 57 8.79 18.67 -4.39
C ALA A 57 10.09 18.30 -5.14
N GLY A 58 10.55 19.14 -6.06
CA GLY A 58 11.85 19.00 -6.71
C GLY A 58 13.00 19.03 -5.71
N ALA A 59 13.03 20.04 -4.83
CA ALA A 59 14.08 20.18 -3.81
C ALA A 59 14.12 18.98 -2.84
N LEU A 60 12.97 18.44 -2.45
CA LEU A 60 12.87 17.23 -1.65
C LEU A 60 13.49 16.02 -2.37
N LEU A 61 13.17 15.83 -3.64
CA LEU A 61 13.69 14.72 -4.45
C LEU A 61 15.19 14.82 -4.74
N ASP A 62 15.75 16.03 -4.67
CA ASP A 62 17.19 16.28 -4.80
C ASP A 62 17.97 15.99 -3.52
N ILE A 63 17.30 15.75 -2.38
CA ILE A 63 17.97 15.36 -1.12
C ILE A 63 18.72 14.04 -1.36
N PRO A 64 20.05 14.00 -1.14
CA PRO A 64 20.83 12.80 -1.38
C PRO A 64 20.51 11.73 -0.34
N VAL A 65 19.97 10.60 -0.79
CA VAL A 65 19.69 9.43 0.06
C VAL A 65 20.59 8.26 -0.33
N THR A 66 21.22 7.67 0.67
CA THR A 66 22.09 6.49 0.50
C THR A 66 21.29 5.19 0.56
N ALA A 67 21.83 4.11 -0.02
CA ALA A 67 21.22 2.79 0.06
C ALA A 67 21.10 2.26 1.51
N GLU A 68 22.06 2.62 2.39
CA GLU A 68 22.01 2.26 3.81
C GLU A 68 20.84 2.93 4.53
N GLN A 69 20.56 4.21 4.21
CA GLN A 69 19.39 4.90 4.74
C GLN A 69 18.09 4.25 4.25
N CYS A 70 17.98 3.93 2.95
CA CYS A 70 16.80 3.23 2.43
C CYS A 70 16.61 1.85 3.09
N ALA A 71 17.69 1.07 3.26
CA ALA A 71 17.64 -0.24 3.92
C ALA A 71 17.24 -0.17 5.42
N SER A 72 17.33 1.00 6.04
CA SER A 72 16.86 1.20 7.41
C SER A 72 15.33 1.24 7.53
N VAL A 73 14.61 1.47 6.44
CA VAL A 73 13.15 1.56 6.41
C VAL A 73 12.53 0.18 6.59
N ARG A 74 11.85 -0.02 7.73
CA ARG A 74 11.11 -1.25 8.06
C ARG A 74 9.61 -1.12 7.82
N GLU A 75 9.10 0.09 7.88
CA GLU A 75 7.69 0.39 7.73
C GLU A 75 7.54 1.63 6.85
N LEU A 76 6.73 1.50 5.79
CA LEU A 76 6.38 2.58 4.88
C LEU A 76 4.85 2.73 4.94
N VAL A 77 4.39 3.86 5.44
CA VAL A 77 2.97 4.18 5.58
C VAL A 77 2.71 5.49 4.83
N TRP A 78 1.90 5.41 3.78
CA TRP A 78 1.49 6.54 2.97
C TRP A 78 -0.04 6.57 2.91
N GLU A 79 -0.65 7.09 3.96
CA GLU A 79 -2.10 7.26 4.06
C GLU A 79 -2.40 8.76 3.90
N ALA A 80 -3.24 9.13 2.93
CA ALA A 80 -3.62 10.52 2.68
C ALA A 80 -2.40 11.46 2.54
N GLY A 81 -1.43 11.11 1.67
CA GLY A 81 -0.29 11.99 1.37
C GLY A 81 0.80 12.08 2.45
N GLY A 82 0.68 11.45 3.61
CA GLY A 82 1.70 11.60 4.66
C GLY A 82 1.68 12.99 5.33
N ASN A 83 2.48 13.18 6.37
CA ASN A 83 2.29 14.30 7.30
C ASN A 83 3.34 15.41 7.21
N GLU A 84 4.59 15.16 6.81
CA GLU A 84 5.62 16.21 6.85
C GLU A 84 5.95 16.71 5.44
N VAL A 85 6.16 15.79 4.51
CA VAL A 85 6.49 16.11 3.10
C VAL A 85 5.33 16.80 2.39
N VAL A 86 4.09 16.35 2.61
CA VAL A 86 2.93 16.92 1.92
C VAL A 86 2.59 18.32 2.38
N TYR A 87 2.68 18.66 3.66
CA TYR A 87 2.43 20.05 4.09
C TYR A 87 3.52 21.03 3.62
N ALA A 88 4.74 20.55 3.37
CA ALA A 88 5.79 21.37 2.75
C ALA A 88 5.46 21.68 1.27
N ILE A 89 4.98 20.69 0.52
CA ILE A 89 4.60 20.82 -0.90
C ILE A 89 3.26 21.54 -1.05
N TRP A 90 2.33 21.32 -0.13
CA TRP A 90 0.95 21.76 -0.19
C TRP A 90 0.47 22.23 1.19
N THR A 91 0.59 23.54 1.44
CA THR A 91 0.31 24.13 2.76
C THR A 91 -1.15 23.99 3.20
N PHE A 92 -2.09 23.95 2.26
CA PHE A 92 -3.53 23.75 2.50
C PHE A 92 -4.10 22.69 1.56
N TRP A 93 -3.86 21.42 1.85
CA TRP A 93 -4.46 20.29 1.14
C TRP A 93 -5.70 19.80 1.90
N ASP A 94 -6.82 19.63 1.19
CA ASP A 94 -8.10 19.17 1.74
C ASP A 94 -8.33 17.66 1.56
N GLY A 95 -7.42 16.95 0.88
CA GLY A 95 -7.49 15.51 0.68
C GLY A 95 -8.21 15.06 -0.59
N GLU A 96 -8.68 15.99 -1.42
CA GLU A 96 -9.61 15.68 -2.54
C GLU A 96 -8.93 15.54 -3.90
N THR A 97 -7.60 15.35 -3.93
CA THR A 97 -6.81 15.48 -5.15
C THR A 97 -5.89 14.28 -5.37
N ASP A 98 -5.65 13.91 -6.64
CA ASP A 98 -4.95 12.69 -7.04
C ASP A 98 -3.41 12.84 -7.04
N GLU A 99 -2.90 14.02 -6.73
CA GLU A 99 -1.51 14.45 -6.91
C GLU A 99 -0.50 13.62 -6.10
N PHE A 100 -0.95 12.99 -5.01
CA PHE A 100 -0.12 12.16 -4.13
C PHE A 100 -0.39 10.65 -4.25
N ARG A 101 -1.17 10.22 -5.25
CA ARG A 101 -1.41 8.79 -5.49
C ARG A 101 -0.12 8.11 -5.92
N ILE A 102 0.20 7.00 -5.26
CA ILE A 102 1.26 6.09 -5.70
C ILE A 102 0.64 5.11 -6.70
N GLU A 103 1.20 5.04 -7.90
CA GLU A 103 0.71 4.22 -9.02
C GLU A 103 1.60 3.00 -9.26
N SER A 104 2.91 3.11 -9.00
CA SER A 104 3.89 2.04 -9.23
C SER A 104 4.73 1.75 -8.00
N LEU A 105 5.03 0.46 -7.81
CA LEU A 105 5.95 -0.05 -6.78
C LEU A 105 7.31 -0.45 -7.36
N GLU A 106 7.56 -0.18 -8.63
CA GLU A 106 8.78 -0.63 -9.32
C GLU A 106 10.05 -0.18 -8.56
N GLY A 107 10.97 -1.14 -8.36
CA GLY A 107 12.22 -0.94 -7.63
C GLY A 107 12.13 -1.05 -6.11
N ILE A 108 10.93 -1.21 -5.53
CA ILE A 108 10.75 -1.23 -4.05
C ILE A 108 11.54 -2.34 -3.36
N ASP A 109 11.64 -3.53 -3.97
CA ASP A 109 12.40 -4.66 -3.43
C ASP A 109 13.91 -4.41 -3.37
N THR A 110 14.43 -3.65 -4.32
CA THR A 110 15.86 -3.27 -4.37
C THR A 110 16.18 -2.12 -3.41
N VAL A 111 15.29 -1.13 -3.31
CA VAL A 111 15.51 0.08 -2.52
C VAL A 111 15.20 -0.15 -1.04
N LEU A 112 14.16 -0.94 -0.74
CA LEU A 112 13.70 -1.26 0.61
C LEU A 112 13.77 -2.79 0.83
N PRO A 113 14.97 -3.40 0.78
CA PRO A 113 15.13 -4.87 0.82
C PRO A 113 14.66 -5.51 2.13
N ASP A 114 14.48 -4.67 3.15
CA ASP A 114 14.29 -5.00 4.54
C ASP A 114 12.90 -4.58 5.06
N LEU A 115 12.02 -4.17 4.15
CA LEU A 115 10.67 -3.68 4.43
C LEU A 115 9.80 -4.79 5.04
N GLU A 116 9.24 -4.53 6.21
CA GLU A 116 8.36 -5.45 6.94
C GLU A 116 6.87 -5.05 6.84
N SER A 117 6.58 -3.78 6.58
CA SER A 117 5.22 -3.24 6.59
C SER A 117 5.07 -2.20 5.48
N LEU A 118 4.13 -2.43 4.56
CA LEU A 118 3.74 -1.48 3.53
C LEU A 118 2.26 -1.16 3.66
N SER A 119 1.92 0.12 3.84
CA SER A 119 0.55 0.62 3.81
C SER A 119 0.47 1.79 2.84
N ILE A 120 -0.36 1.66 1.81
CA ILE A 120 -0.64 2.74 0.86
C ILE A 120 -2.15 2.97 0.81
N GLY A 121 -2.55 4.16 1.23
CA GLY A 121 -3.92 4.64 1.20
C GLY A 121 -4.17 5.58 0.03
N ASP A 122 -5.33 5.38 -0.61
CA ASP A 122 -5.77 6.10 -1.82
C ASP A 122 -4.77 6.04 -2.98
N GLY A 123 -4.01 4.95 -3.10
CA GLY A 123 -3.12 4.71 -4.24
C GLY A 123 -3.86 4.19 -5.47
N ALA A 124 -3.16 4.12 -6.61
CA ALA A 124 -3.64 3.50 -7.85
C ALA A 124 -2.81 2.27 -8.27
N VAL A 125 -2.04 1.71 -7.33
CA VAL A 125 -1.22 0.49 -7.54
C VAL A 125 -2.07 -0.65 -8.07
N ASN A 126 -1.69 -1.20 -9.23
CA ASN A 126 -2.39 -2.33 -9.86
C ASN A 126 -1.50 -3.56 -10.11
N ASP A 127 -0.17 -3.38 -10.08
CA ASP A 127 0.81 -4.43 -10.26
C ASP A 127 1.59 -4.66 -8.96
N LEU A 128 1.54 -5.91 -8.47
CA LEU A 128 2.26 -6.34 -7.27
C LEU A 128 3.59 -7.04 -7.59
N THR A 129 3.96 -7.19 -8.87
CA THR A 129 5.20 -7.83 -9.31
C THR A 129 6.44 -7.28 -8.58
N PRO A 130 6.57 -5.95 -8.36
CA PRO A 130 7.73 -5.41 -7.64
C PRO A 130 7.86 -5.88 -6.18
N LEU A 131 6.79 -6.40 -5.57
CA LEU A 131 6.83 -6.92 -4.19
C LEU A 131 7.41 -8.33 -4.07
N ALA A 132 7.62 -9.05 -5.19
CA ALA A 132 8.06 -10.44 -5.16
C ALA A 132 9.41 -10.64 -4.44
N GLY A 133 10.28 -9.62 -4.45
CA GLY A 133 11.57 -9.61 -3.76
C GLY A 133 11.51 -9.21 -2.28
N CYS A 134 10.40 -8.66 -1.79
CA CYS A 134 10.23 -8.17 -0.41
C CYS A 134 10.00 -9.30 0.60
N THR A 135 10.93 -10.25 0.71
CA THR A 135 10.78 -11.47 1.52
C THR A 135 10.65 -11.24 3.04
N ALA A 136 11.03 -10.05 3.52
CA ALA A 136 10.83 -9.61 4.89
C ALA A 136 9.40 -9.10 5.17
N LEU A 137 8.57 -8.87 4.15
CA LEU A 137 7.26 -8.25 4.28
C LEU A 137 6.32 -9.12 5.12
N ARG A 138 5.81 -8.53 6.21
CA ARG A 138 4.88 -9.14 7.15
C ARG A 138 3.48 -8.56 7.02
N ARG A 139 3.36 -7.30 6.62
CA ARG A 139 2.10 -6.60 6.45
C ARG A 139 2.06 -5.89 5.09
N LEU A 140 1.00 -6.13 4.34
CA LEU A 140 0.66 -5.39 3.14
C LEU A 140 -0.77 -4.88 3.27
N SER A 141 -0.93 -3.56 3.18
CA SER A 141 -2.22 -2.88 3.11
C SER A 141 -2.24 -1.97 1.89
N LEU A 142 -3.16 -2.21 0.98
CA LEU A 142 -3.44 -1.33 -0.16
C LEU A 142 -4.93 -0.99 -0.13
N ARG A 143 -5.24 0.30 -0.07
CA ARG A 143 -6.62 0.80 -0.01
C ARG A 143 -6.86 1.84 -1.09
N GLY A 144 -7.98 1.71 -1.81
CA GLY A 144 -8.43 2.68 -2.81
C GLY A 144 -7.76 2.51 -4.19
N GLY A 145 -8.38 3.13 -5.21
CA GLY A 145 -7.91 3.44 -6.57
C GLY A 145 -7.28 2.36 -7.48
N GLY A 146 -6.58 1.38 -6.92
CA GLY A 146 -5.93 0.28 -7.62
C GLY A 146 -6.91 -0.81 -8.05
N ALA A 147 -6.70 -1.38 -9.23
CA ALA A 147 -7.45 -2.52 -9.73
C ALA A 147 -6.61 -3.80 -9.58
N VAL A 148 -6.01 -4.03 -8.40
CA VAL A 148 -5.24 -5.26 -8.15
C VAL A 148 -6.16 -6.45 -8.39
N THR A 149 -5.80 -7.25 -9.39
CA THR A 149 -6.54 -8.46 -9.79
C THR A 149 -5.72 -9.72 -9.62
N ASP A 150 -4.39 -9.59 -9.69
CA ASP A 150 -3.41 -10.66 -9.55
C ASP A 150 -2.61 -10.52 -8.25
N VAL A 151 -2.70 -11.55 -7.41
CA VAL A 151 -1.91 -11.69 -6.18
C VAL A 151 -0.81 -12.76 -6.31
N GLY A 152 -0.58 -13.26 -7.53
CA GLY A 152 0.52 -14.15 -7.92
C GLY A 152 1.87 -13.77 -7.32
N PRO A 153 2.29 -12.49 -7.42
CA PRO A 153 3.56 -12.03 -6.86
C PRO A 153 3.73 -12.23 -5.35
N LEU A 154 2.63 -12.37 -4.59
CA LEU A 154 2.67 -12.53 -3.14
C LEU A 154 2.93 -13.99 -2.70
N SER A 155 2.83 -14.96 -3.62
CA SER A 155 2.92 -16.40 -3.31
C SER A 155 4.24 -16.84 -2.67
N GLY A 156 5.33 -16.10 -2.93
CA GLY A 156 6.66 -16.34 -2.34
C GLY A 156 6.91 -15.67 -1.00
N LEU A 157 6.01 -14.82 -0.52
CA LEU A 157 6.21 -13.99 0.68
C LEU A 157 5.88 -14.76 1.96
N GLY A 158 6.71 -15.76 2.30
CA GLY A 158 6.50 -16.65 3.46
C GLY A 158 6.45 -15.94 4.83
N SER A 159 6.92 -14.70 4.92
CA SER A 159 6.83 -13.85 6.11
C SER A 159 5.51 -13.10 6.24
N LEU A 160 4.69 -13.06 5.19
CA LEU A 160 3.45 -12.29 5.17
C LEU A 160 2.45 -12.89 6.17
N ARG A 161 1.90 -12.04 7.04
CA ARG A 161 0.92 -12.39 8.09
C ARG A 161 -0.37 -11.60 7.97
N LYS A 162 -0.30 -10.38 7.45
CA LYS A 162 -1.45 -9.50 7.27
C LYS A 162 -1.51 -9.02 5.82
N LEU A 163 -2.64 -9.29 5.17
CA LEU A 163 -2.92 -8.83 3.82
C LEU A 163 -4.28 -8.13 3.80
N GLU A 164 -4.28 -6.84 3.48
CA GLU A 164 -5.47 -6.00 3.33
C GLU A 164 -5.45 -5.41 1.91
N LEU A 165 -6.35 -5.87 1.05
CA LEU A 165 -6.54 -5.35 -0.31
C LEU A 165 -7.97 -4.81 -0.42
N GLU A 166 -8.20 -3.68 0.23
CA GLU A 166 -9.53 -3.06 0.29
C GLU A 166 -9.81 -2.23 -0.97
N TYR A 167 -11.04 -2.32 -1.46
CA TYR A 167 -11.48 -1.69 -2.71
C TYR A 167 -10.72 -2.14 -3.96
N GLN A 168 -10.10 -3.33 -3.90
CA GLN A 168 -9.47 -3.99 -5.05
C GLN A 168 -10.44 -4.96 -5.74
N ASN A 169 -9.98 -5.68 -6.76
CA ASN A 169 -10.80 -6.67 -7.48
C ASN A 169 -10.04 -8.00 -7.68
N VAL A 170 -9.58 -8.59 -6.58
CA VAL A 170 -8.83 -9.86 -6.62
C VAL A 170 -9.75 -10.99 -7.06
N ARG A 171 -9.36 -11.71 -8.12
CA ARG A 171 -10.19 -12.77 -8.72
C ARG A 171 -9.74 -14.19 -8.40
N ASP A 172 -8.44 -14.37 -8.17
CA ASP A 172 -7.84 -15.67 -7.94
C ASP A 172 -7.08 -15.68 -6.61
N LEU A 173 -7.56 -16.51 -5.67
CA LEU A 173 -6.96 -16.65 -4.35
C LEU A 173 -5.97 -17.82 -4.26
N ARG A 174 -5.84 -18.63 -5.32
CA ARG A 174 -4.90 -19.77 -5.35
C ARG A 174 -3.46 -19.37 -5.01
N PRO A 175 -2.93 -18.20 -5.44
CA PRO A 175 -1.58 -17.80 -5.07
C PRO A 175 -1.37 -17.57 -3.57
N LEU A 176 -2.44 -17.31 -2.81
CA LEU A 176 -2.35 -17.16 -1.36
C LEU A 176 -2.25 -18.50 -0.64
N ALA A 177 -2.57 -19.62 -1.31
CA ALA A 177 -2.53 -20.94 -0.72
C ALA A 177 -1.11 -21.28 -0.23
N GLY A 178 -1.01 -21.76 1.01
CA GLY A 178 0.28 -22.09 1.64
C GLY A 178 0.98 -20.93 2.34
N LEU A 179 0.48 -19.69 2.23
CA LEU A 179 0.93 -18.60 3.09
C LEU A 179 0.42 -18.80 4.51
N ALA A 180 1.20 -18.36 5.50
CA ALA A 180 0.82 -18.39 6.91
C ALA A 180 0.07 -17.12 7.33
N LEU A 181 -0.87 -16.65 6.50
CA LEU A 181 -1.67 -15.46 6.79
C LEU A 181 -2.48 -15.65 8.08
N GLU A 182 -2.47 -14.63 8.92
CA GLU A 182 -3.24 -14.54 10.16
C GLU A 182 -4.46 -13.62 9.99
N HIS A 183 -4.33 -12.58 9.18
CA HIS A 183 -5.38 -11.61 8.89
C HIS A 183 -5.48 -11.42 7.37
N LEU A 184 -6.68 -11.61 6.83
CA LEU A 184 -6.98 -11.41 5.42
C LEU A 184 -8.21 -10.53 5.29
N SER A 185 -8.05 -9.35 4.68
CA SER A 185 -9.14 -8.49 4.24
C SER A 185 -9.04 -8.33 2.74
N LEU A 186 -10.04 -8.82 2.01
CA LEU A 186 -10.11 -8.69 0.56
C LEU A 186 -11.50 -8.23 0.18
N ASP A 187 -11.54 -7.40 -0.85
CA ASP A 187 -12.73 -7.22 -1.65
C ASP A 187 -12.60 -8.02 -2.96
N GLY A 188 -13.70 -8.55 -3.46
CA GLY A 188 -13.72 -9.26 -4.74
C GLY A 188 -15.12 -9.44 -5.29
N GLU A 189 -15.21 -10.19 -6.37
CA GLU A 189 -16.50 -10.47 -7.01
C GLU A 189 -17.32 -11.49 -6.19
N PRO A 190 -18.66 -11.39 -6.20
CA PRO A 190 -19.55 -12.28 -5.44
C PRO A 190 -19.45 -13.79 -5.75
N ASP A 191 -18.82 -14.16 -6.86
CA ASP A 191 -18.63 -15.52 -7.33
C ASP A 191 -17.17 -16.02 -7.25
N ALA A 192 -16.29 -15.28 -6.57
CA ALA A 192 -14.89 -15.68 -6.35
C ALA A 192 -14.79 -17.02 -5.61
N ASP A 193 -13.84 -17.88 -6.01
CA ASP A 193 -13.61 -19.17 -5.35
C ASP A 193 -12.86 -19.01 -4.04
N LEU A 194 -13.52 -19.27 -2.91
CA LEU A 194 -12.89 -19.20 -1.59
C LEU A 194 -12.19 -20.49 -1.17
N SER A 195 -12.29 -21.59 -1.93
CA SER A 195 -11.67 -22.88 -1.60
C SER A 195 -10.17 -22.80 -1.25
N PRO A 196 -9.34 -21.93 -1.88
CA PRO A 196 -7.94 -21.76 -1.49
C PRO A 196 -7.73 -21.34 -0.03
N LEU A 197 -8.70 -20.63 0.57
CA LEU A 197 -8.62 -20.14 1.95
C LEU A 197 -8.66 -21.27 2.99
N GLU A 198 -9.20 -22.46 2.65
CA GLU A 198 -9.18 -23.62 3.55
C GLU A 198 -7.74 -24.03 3.92
N SER A 199 -6.77 -23.76 3.03
CA SER A 199 -5.35 -24.08 3.25
C SER A 199 -4.63 -23.11 4.19
N LEU A 200 -5.21 -21.94 4.50
CA LEU A 200 -4.60 -20.94 5.38
C LEU A 200 -4.77 -21.35 6.84
N THR A 201 -3.93 -22.28 7.31
CA THR A 201 -4.06 -22.89 8.65
C THR A 201 -3.88 -21.91 9.81
N SER A 202 -3.16 -20.81 9.57
CA SER A 202 -2.87 -19.76 10.56
C SER A 202 -3.91 -18.64 10.60
N LEU A 203 -4.91 -18.66 9.71
CA LEU A 203 -5.89 -17.58 9.59
C LEU A 203 -6.69 -17.45 10.88
N ARG A 204 -6.86 -16.21 11.34
CA ARG A 204 -7.61 -15.84 12.54
C ARG A 204 -8.77 -14.91 12.22
N THR A 205 -8.57 -14.02 11.26
CA THR A 205 -9.60 -13.08 10.83
C THR A 205 -9.69 -13.07 9.30
N LEU A 206 -10.92 -13.15 8.82
CA LEU A 206 -11.26 -13.02 7.41
C LEU A 206 -12.34 -11.95 7.24
N CYS A 207 -12.03 -10.92 6.47
CA CYS A 207 -13.01 -9.97 5.94
C CYS A 207 -13.09 -10.18 4.42
N CYS A 208 -14.27 -10.54 3.90
CA CYS A 208 -14.47 -10.89 2.49
C CYS A 208 -15.65 -10.13 1.89
N ARG A 209 -15.59 -8.80 1.93
CA ARG A 209 -16.67 -7.92 1.48
C ARG A 209 -16.91 -8.12 -0.01
N ARG A 210 -18.19 -8.07 -0.41
CA ARG A 210 -18.64 -8.29 -1.81
C ARG A 210 -18.34 -9.67 -2.41
N MET A 211 -17.58 -10.55 -1.74
CA MET A 211 -17.26 -11.92 -2.21
C MET A 211 -18.28 -12.98 -1.79
N CYS A 212 -19.25 -12.59 -0.96
CA CYS A 212 -20.21 -13.49 -0.34
C CYS A 212 -21.63 -12.97 -0.54
N TYR A 213 -22.47 -13.80 -1.15
CA TYR A 213 -23.92 -13.55 -1.16
C TYR A 213 -24.50 -13.87 0.22
N THR A 214 -25.12 -12.88 0.85
CA THR A 214 -26.00 -13.14 2.00
C THR A 214 -27.22 -13.93 1.51
N ALA A 215 -27.63 -14.93 2.30
CA ALA A 215 -28.83 -15.70 2.00
C ALA A 215 -30.05 -14.76 1.96
N GLY A 216 -30.55 -14.43 0.76
CA GLY A 216 -31.70 -13.54 0.57
C GLY A 216 -31.74 -12.73 -0.72
N SER A 217 -30.64 -12.61 -1.48
CA SER A 217 -30.68 -11.94 -2.79
C SER A 217 -31.20 -12.89 -3.88
N GLU A 218 -32.38 -12.60 -4.43
CA GLU A 218 -33.02 -13.31 -5.55
C GLU A 218 -32.29 -13.10 -6.89
N ALA A 219 -31.02 -13.49 -6.99
CA ALA A 219 -30.34 -13.62 -8.27
C ALA A 219 -30.20 -15.11 -8.62
N PRO A 220 -30.70 -15.56 -9.79
CA PRO A 220 -30.56 -16.94 -10.24
C PRO A 220 -29.15 -17.14 -10.81
N ILE A 221 -28.12 -16.94 -10.01
CA ILE A 221 -26.75 -17.24 -10.40
C ILE A 221 -26.45 -18.63 -9.86
N VAL A 222 -26.21 -19.56 -10.77
CA VAL A 222 -25.70 -20.90 -10.45
C VAL A 222 -24.49 -20.71 -9.55
N ARG A 223 -24.57 -21.15 -8.28
CA ARG A 223 -23.44 -21.09 -7.35
C ARG A 223 -22.30 -21.93 -7.95
N ARG A 224 -21.29 -21.27 -8.52
CA ARG A 224 -20.14 -21.92 -9.16
C ARG A 224 -19.26 -22.63 -8.13
N PHE A 225 -19.17 -22.08 -6.92
CA PHE A 225 -18.38 -22.60 -5.81
C PHE A 225 -19.22 -22.61 -4.53
N ASP A 226 -18.88 -23.53 -3.62
CA ASP A 226 -19.55 -23.68 -2.31
C ASP A 226 -18.85 -22.85 -1.23
N ASN A 227 -18.87 -21.52 -1.41
CA ASN A 227 -18.24 -20.57 -0.49
C ASN A 227 -18.85 -20.64 0.93
N ALA A 228 -20.12 -21.03 1.05
CA ALA A 228 -20.77 -21.23 2.34
C ALA A 228 -20.10 -22.36 3.15
N ARG A 229 -19.81 -23.50 2.51
CA ARG A 229 -19.07 -24.59 3.15
C ARG A 229 -17.67 -24.16 3.56
N VAL A 230 -16.97 -23.38 2.73
CA VAL A 230 -15.63 -22.85 3.07
C VAL A 230 -15.71 -22.00 4.33
N ILE A 231 -16.67 -21.06 4.40
CA ILE A 231 -16.87 -20.20 5.56
C ILE A 231 -17.17 -21.03 6.82
N GLU A 232 -18.08 -22.00 6.75
CA GLU A 232 -18.36 -22.90 7.88
C GLU A 232 -17.11 -23.64 8.37
N VAL A 233 -16.24 -24.08 7.45
CA VAL A 233 -14.98 -24.74 7.80
C VAL A 233 -14.04 -23.78 8.52
N LEU A 234 -13.96 -22.53 8.07
CA LEU A 234 -13.14 -21.49 8.71
C LEU A 234 -13.68 -21.12 10.10
N GLU A 235 -14.99 -20.91 10.25
CA GLU A 235 -15.62 -20.61 11.54
C GLU A 235 -15.45 -21.76 12.53
N ARG A 236 -15.58 -23.03 12.09
CA ARG A 236 -15.32 -24.20 12.95
C ARG A 236 -13.87 -24.28 13.42
N ARG A 237 -12.93 -23.70 12.68
CA ARG A 237 -11.52 -23.56 13.08
C ARG A 237 -11.28 -22.38 14.04
N GLY A 238 -12.31 -21.59 14.34
CA GLY A 238 -12.23 -20.41 15.20
C GLY A 238 -11.77 -19.14 14.47
N VAL A 239 -11.89 -19.10 13.13
CA VAL A 239 -11.65 -17.88 12.35
C VAL A 239 -12.84 -16.94 12.56
N ASP A 240 -12.56 -15.68 12.88
CA ASP A 240 -13.54 -14.60 12.89
C ASP A 240 -13.81 -14.16 11.46
N VAL A 241 -15.01 -14.45 10.95
CA VAL A 241 -15.39 -14.20 9.55
C VAL A 241 -16.40 -13.06 9.50
N GLU A 242 -15.96 -11.91 9.01
CA GLU A 242 -16.83 -10.78 8.71
C GLU A 242 -17.28 -10.83 7.24
N VAL A 243 -18.58 -11.04 7.06
CA VAL A 243 -19.27 -10.99 5.77
C VAL A 243 -20.15 -9.74 5.76
N ARG A 244 -19.66 -8.63 5.20
CA ARG A 244 -20.43 -7.37 5.06
C ARG A 244 -20.76 -7.08 3.60
#